data_AF-A0AAV9ZIB7-F1
#
_entry.id   AF-A0AAV9ZIB7-F1
#
_cell.length_a   1.000
_cell.length_b   1.000
_cell.length_c   1.000
_cell.angle_alpha   90.00
_cell.angle_beta   90.00
_cell.angle_gamma   90.00
#
_symmetry.space_group_name_H-M   'P 1'
#
loop_
_entity.id
_entity.type
_entity.pdbx_description
1 polymer ?
#
loop_
_entity_poly.entity_id
_entity_poly.type
_entity_poly.pdbx_seq_one_letter_code
_entity_poly.pdbx_strand_id
1 'polypeptide(L)'
;MKHIAGRKGVYALSKALGLPSMSTIRASKPLRLLPSFAAPKPAEIGANICTFFGPDSPNSKFPTSGHVLMIDGLHLSQRACWHRASNQILGLCREHSETLDLSMNNMDSVLKVVDAVHGEAPTCHYGREATVLAVGAFRNSNYHGVPIGQTQTCKSEKGPAFAALLRTAIEQWEVHGEPHNGPLFLVSTDGDSVFREGLFHVLMSQRHS
;
A
#
# COMPACT_ATOMS: atom_id res chain seq x y z
N MET A 1 -2.09 17.69 -30.28
CA MET A 1 -3.20 16.96 -29.61
C MET A 1 -2.77 16.51 -28.19
N LYS A 2 -2.37 17.45 -27.31
CA LYS A 2 -1.80 17.16 -25.97
C LYS A 2 -2.77 17.40 -24.79
N HIS A 3 -4.05 17.74 -25.06
CA HIS A 3 -5.00 18.19 -24.04
C HIS A 3 -6.20 17.26 -23.79
N ILE A 4 -6.20 16.05 -24.35
CA ILE A 4 -7.31 15.09 -24.23
C ILE A 4 -6.87 13.90 -23.37
N ALA A 5 -6.38 14.18 -22.15
CA ALA A 5 -6.07 13.15 -21.14
C ALA A 5 -7.18 13.11 -20.07
N GLY A 6 -7.34 11.97 -19.41
CA GLY A 6 -8.29 11.80 -18.30
C GLY A 6 -9.76 11.66 -18.72
N ARG A 7 -10.68 11.89 -17.77
CA ARG A 7 -12.11 11.54 -17.91
C ARG A 7 -12.79 12.19 -19.12
N LYS A 8 -12.50 13.47 -19.39
CA LYS A 8 -13.04 14.21 -20.54
C LYS A 8 -12.56 13.60 -21.86
N GLY A 9 -11.32 13.12 -21.90
CA GLY A 9 -10.77 12.42 -23.05
C GLY A 9 -11.39 11.05 -23.28
N VAL A 10 -11.52 10.25 -22.22
CA VAL A 10 -12.22 8.95 -22.32
C VAL A 10 -13.67 9.16 -22.79
N TYR A 11 -14.35 10.17 -22.27
CA TYR A 11 -15.71 10.50 -22.72
C TYR A 11 -15.74 10.88 -24.21
N ALA A 12 -14.87 11.81 -24.63
CA ALA A 12 -14.81 12.25 -26.02
C ALA A 12 -14.49 11.09 -26.98
N LEU A 13 -13.51 10.24 -26.64
CA LEU A 13 -13.14 9.09 -27.47
C LEU A 13 -14.21 7.98 -27.44
N SER A 14 -14.90 7.78 -26.31
CA SER A 14 -16.02 6.85 -26.24
C SER A 14 -17.16 7.29 -27.17
N LYS A 15 -17.44 8.60 -27.23
CA LYS A 15 -18.46 9.16 -28.13
C LYS A 15 -18.02 9.22 -29.60
N ALA A 16 -16.76 9.57 -29.87
CA ALA A 16 -16.27 9.75 -31.23
C ALA A 16 -15.86 8.44 -31.91
N LEU A 17 -15.29 7.50 -31.16
CA LEU A 17 -14.67 6.27 -31.70
C LEU A 17 -15.33 4.98 -31.20
N GLY A 18 -16.41 5.07 -30.42
CA GLY A 18 -17.09 3.91 -29.85
C GLY A 18 -16.27 3.16 -28.79
N LEU A 19 -15.22 3.78 -28.23
CA LEU A 19 -14.43 3.15 -27.16
C LEU A 19 -15.27 2.90 -25.90
N PRO A 20 -14.87 1.91 -25.05
CA PRO A 20 -15.55 1.65 -23.80
C PRO A 20 -15.71 2.90 -22.93
N SER A 21 -16.89 3.05 -22.37
CA SER A 21 -17.20 4.17 -21.47
C SER A 21 -16.43 4.05 -20.15
N MET A 22 -16.33 5.15 -19.40
CA MET A 22 -15.71 5.14 -18.07
C MET A 22 -16.38 4.14 -17.10
N SER A 23 -17.70 3.92 -17.19
CA SER A 23 -18.38 2.92 -16.35
C SER A 23 -17.99 1.50 -16.78
N THR A 24 -17.91 1.23 -18.08
CA THR A 24 -17.43 -0.05 -18.62
C THR A 24 -16.00 -0.36 -18.18
N ILE A 25 -15.08 0.61 -18.27
CA ILE A 25 -13.68 0.45 -17.83
C ILE A 25 -13.60 0.22 -16.31
N ARG A 26 -14.42 0.88 -15.52
CA ARG A 26 -14.47 0.65 -14.06
C ARG A 26 -15.03 -0.72 -13.70
N ALA A 27 -15.98 -1.21 -14.50
CA ALA A 27 -16.58 -2.53 -14.32
C ALA A 27 -15.63 -3.67 -14.70
N SER A 28 -14.65 -3.43 -15.59
CA SER A 28 -13.65 -4.43 -15.98
C SER A 28 -12.60 -4.74 -14.90
N LYS A 29 -12.85 -4.38 -13.63
CA LYS A 29 -12.01 -4.64 -12.44
C LYS A 29 -10.50 -4.41 -12.70
N PRO A 30 -10.06 -3.15 -12.86
CA PRO A 30 -8.62 -2.88 -12.91
C PRO A 30 -7.96 -3.40 -11.64
N LEU A 31 -6.70 -3.84 -11.75
CA LEU A 31 -5.88 -4.27 -10.60
C LEU A 31 -5.99 -3.22 -9.49
N ARG A 32 -6.26 -3.68 -8.26
CA ARG A 32 -6.44 -2.81 -7.10
C ARG A 32 -5.46 -3.18 -6.03
N LEU A 33 -4.78 -2.16 -5.52
CA LEU A 33 -4.07 -2.25 -4.26
C LEU A 33 -5.10 -2.41 -3.14
N LEU A 34 -4.95 -3.43 -2.31
CA LEU A 34 -5.62 -3.55 -1.03
C LEU A 34 -4.86 -2.70 0.00
N PRO A 35 -5.44 -1.60 0.51
CA PRO A 35 -4.81 -0.86 1.59
C PRO A 35 -4.89 -1.65 2.90
N SER A 36 -3.92 -1.45 3.78
CA SER A 36 -4.02 -1.94 5.16
C SER A 36 -4.91 -0.99 5.95
N PHE A 37 -5.94 -1.55 6.59
CA PHE A 37 -6.89 -0.80 7.42
C PHE A 37 -6.35 -0.52 8.83
N ALA A 38 -5.36 -1.32 9.25
CA ALA A 38 -4.65 -1.18 10.51
C ALA A 38 -3.15 -1.50 10.30
N ALA A 39 -2.50 -2.12 11.29
CA ALA A 39 -1.19 -2.72 11.14
C ALA A 39 -1.16 -3.67 9.93
N PRO A 40 -0.22 -3.47 8.96
CA PRO A 40 -0.16 -4.30 7.76
C PRO A 40 0.06 -5.77 8.09
N LYS A 41 -0.75 -6.63 7.48
CA LYS A 41 -0.62 -8.08 7.65
C LYS A 41 0.19 -8.68 6.50
N PRO A 42 0.98 -9.74 6.74
CA PRO A 42 1.69 -10.45 5.67
C PRO A 42 0.78 -10.83 4.51
N ALA A 43 -0.41 -11.36 4.80
CA ALA A 43 -1.40 -11.75 3.80
C ALA A 43 -1.89 -10.59 2.92
N GLU A 44 -1.96 -9.35 3.44
CA GLU A 44 -2.36 -8.18 2.65
C GLU A 44 -1.27 -7.81 1.65
N ILE A 45 -0.02 -7.78 2.09
CA ILE A 45 1.15 -7.48 1.24
C ILE A 45 1.32 -8.58 0.20
N GLY A 46 1.24 -9.85 0.60
CA GLY A 46 1.31 -11.00 -0.30
C GLY A 46 0.21 -10.97 -1.37
N ALA A 47 -1.03 -10.66 -1.00
CA ALA A 47 -2.13 -10.51 -1.95
C ALA A 47 -1.89 -9.38 -2.97
N ASN A 48 -1.33 -8.25 -2.52
CA ASN A 48 -0.95 -7.16 -3.42
C ASN A 48 0.18 -7.57 -4.36
N ILE A 49 1.22 -8.25 -3.85
CA ILE A 49 2.31 -8.77 -4.68
C ILE A 49 1.76 -9.73 -5.74
N CYS A 50 0.94 -10.72 -5.36
CA CYS A 50 0.31 -11.63 -6.31
C CYS A 50 -0.52 -10.90 -7.38
N THR A 51 -1.23 -9.83 -6.99
CA THR A 51 -2.05 -9.03 -7.92
C THR A 51 -1.19 -8.33 -8.98
N PHE A 52 -0.04 -7.80 -8.60
CA PHE A 52 0.80 -6.97 -9.48
C PHE A 52 2.00 -7.67 -10.10
N PHE A 53 2.46 -8.76 -9.49
CA PHE A 53 3.70 -9.47 -9.79
C PHE A 53 3.50 -11.00 -9.90
N GLY A 54 2.29 -11.51 -9.70
CA GLY A 54 1.99 -12.93 -9.91
C GLY A 54 2.12 -13.38 -11.38
N PRO A 55 1.96 -14.69 -11.64
CA PRO A 55 2.15 -15.27 -12.98
C PRO A 55 1.20 -14.69 -14.04
N ASP A 56 -0.02 -14.30 -13.64
CA ASP A 56 -1.01 -13.70 -14.53
C ASP A 56 -0.95 -12.16 -14.57
N SER A 57 0.02 -11.56 -13.87
CA SER A 57 0.14 -10.11 -13.80
C SER A 57 0.65 -9.51 -15.12
N PRO A 58 0.38 -8.22 -15.39
CA PRO A 58 0.98 -7.53 -16.53
C PRO A 58 2.52 -7.55 -16.51
N ASN A 59 3.12 -7.71 -15.32
CA ASN A 59 4.57 -7.75 -15.14
C ASN A 59 5.20 -9.10 -15.50
N SER A 60 4.45 -10.21 -15.54
CA SER A 60 4.99 -11.55 -15.85
C SER A 60 5.46 -11.69 -17.30
N LYS A 61 5.06 -10.77 -18.18
CA LYS A 61 5.46 -10.75 -19.60
C LYS A 61 6.88 -10.26 -19.83
N PHE A 62 7.52 -9.74 -18.79
CA PHE A 62 8.86 -9.17 -18.87
C PHE A 62 9.89 -10.15 -18.31
N PRO A 63 11.14 -10.12 -18.80
CA PRO A 63 12.21 -10.92 -18.21
C PRO A 63 12.39 -10.61 -16.73
N THR A 64 12.84 -11.63 -15.97
CA THR A 64 13.22 -11.47 -14.57
C THR A 64 14.39 -10.48 -14.45
N SER A 65 14.40 -9.71 -13.37
CA SER A 65 15.40 -8.68 -13.10
C SER A 65 15.62 -8.50 -11.60
N GLY A 66 16.66 -7.76 -11.23
CA GLY A 66 16.76 -7.22 -9.88
C GLY A 66 15.68 -6.16 -9.63
N HIS A 67 15.29 -6.01 -8.38
CA HIS A 67 14.25 -5.07 -7.95
C HIS A 67 14.71 -4.18 -6.79
N VAL A 68 14.09 -3.01 -6.67
CA VAL A 68 14.21 -2.11 -5.51
C VAL A 68 12.89 -2.05 -4.76
N LEU A 69 12.94 -2.22 -3.43
CA LEU A 69 11.85 -1.88 -2.54
C LEU A 69 11.96 -0.40 -2.16
N MET A 70 11.04 0.43 -2.62
CA MET A 70 10.96 1.86 -2.36
C MET A 70 9.88 2.13 -1.31
N ILE A 71 10.20 2.93 -0.29
CA ILE A 71 9.27 3.28 0.79
C ILE A 71 9.28 4.79 0.99
N ASP A 72 8.09 5.39 1.06
CA ASP A 72 7.94 6.82 1.25
C ASP A 72 6.68 7.16 2.08
N GLY A 73 6.68 8.33 2.71
CA GLY A 73 5.56 8.88 3.45
C GLY A 73 4.83 9.96 2.63
N LEU A 74 3.55 9.74 2.33
CA LEU A 74 2.72 10.73 1.64
C LEU A 74 1.75 11.41 2.61
N HIS A 75 1.75 12.73 2.64
CA HIS A 75 0.80 13.49 3.47
C HIS A 75 -0.65 13.23 3.08
N LEU A 76 -1.51 13.01 4.09
CA LEU A 76 -2.92 12.71 3.91
C LEU A 76 -3.80 13.80 4.53
N SER A 77 -5.00 13.96 3.95
CA SER A 77 -6.10 14.60 4.69
C SER A 77 -6.57 13.67 5.80
N GLN A 78 -6.56 14.15 7.04
CA GLN A 78 -6.95 13.40 8.23
C GLN A 78 -8.47 13.18 8.26
N ARG A 79 -8.92 12.04 7.71
CA ARG A 79 -10.34 11.66 7.68
C ARG A 79 -10.51 10.16 7.59
N ALA A 80 -11.57 9.65 8.21
CA ALA A 80 -12.05 8.30 7.93
C ALA A 80 -12.82 8.26 6.61
N CYS A 81 -12.77 7.13 5.91
CA CYS A 81 -13.67 6.81 4.82
C CYS A 81 -14.09 5.35 4.88
N TRP A 82 -15.27 5.06 4.32
CA TRP A 82 -15.72 3.70 4.16
C TRP A 82 -15.13 3.09 2.88
N HIS A 83 -14.39 2.00 3.03
CA HIS A 83 -13.92 1.20 1.92
C HIS A 83 -14.93 0.13 1.55
N ARG A 84 -15.77 0.44 0.57
CA ARG A 84 -16.90 -0.40 0.13
C ARG A 84 -16.50 -1.83 -0.25
N ALA A 85 -15.30 -2.06 -0.79
CA ALA A 85 -14.92 -3.38 -1.29
C ALA A 85 -14.60 -4.38 -0.15
N SER A 86 -14.06 -3.92 0.97
CA SER A 86 -13.81 -4.76 2.16
C SER A 86 -14.83 -4.54 3.29
N ASN A 87 -15.77 -3.61 3.09
CA ASN A 87 -16.71 -3.15 4.11
C ASN A 87 -16.04 -2.70 5.43
N GLN A 88 -14.94 -1.96 5.32
CA GLN A 88 -14.16 -1.51 6.47
C GLN A 88 -13.95 0.00 6.51
N ILE A 89 -13.68 0.51 7.70
CA ILE A 89 -13.23 1.89 7.94
C ILE A 89 -11.75 1.98 7.58
N LEU A 90 -11.41 2.96 6.76
CA LEU A 90 -10.04 3.32 6.36
C LEU A 90 -9.74 4.74 6.82
N GLY A 91 -8.47 5.08 7.04
CA GLY A 91 -8.04 6.44 7.39
C GLY A 91 -7.57 6.60 8.84
N LEU A 92 -7.51 5.51 9.61
CA LEU A 92 -6.98 5.49 10.97
C LEU A 92 -5.50 5.10 10.97
N CYS A 93 -4.76 5.55 11.98
CA CYS A 93 -3.35 5.24 12.11
C CYS A 93 -3.13 3.77 12.52
N ARG A 94 -2.17 3.10 11.88
CA ARG A 94 -1.86 1.69 12.14
C ARG A 94 -1.42 1.43 13.58
N GLU A 95 -0.81 2.42 14.22
CA GLU A 95 -0.22 2.31 15.56
C GLU A 95 -1.27 2.10 16.65
N HIS A 96 -2.52 2.47 16.39
CA HIS A 96 -3.57 2.52 17.41
C HIS A 96 -4.90 1.90 16.97
N SER A 97 -4.99 1.36 15.76
CA SER A 97 -6.24 0.82 15.23
C SER A 97 -6.35 -0.71 15.30
N GLU A 98 -5.31 -1.41 15.77
CA GLU A 98 -5.26 -2.88 15.77
C GLU A 98 -6.32 -3.52 16.69
N THR A 99 -6.65 -2.87 17.81
CA THR A 99 -7.64 -3.37 18.77
C THR A 99 -9.08 -3.03 18.39
N LEU A 100 -9.28 -2.24 17.33
CA LEU A 100 -10.59 -1.79 16.90
C LEU A 100 -11.19 -2.74 15.87
N ASP A 101 -12.48 -3.03 16.02
CA ASP A 101 -13.26 -3.64 14.95
C ASP A 101 -13.61 -2.57 13.90
N LEU A 102 -12.82 -2.55 12.82
CA LEU A 102 -12.99 -1.61 11.72
C LEU A 102 -14.08 -2.05 10.73
N SER A 103 -14.77 -3.16 10.97
CA SER A 103 -15.83 -3.62 10.08
C SER A 103 -17.08 -2.74 10.19
N MET A 104 -17.69 -2.44 9.05
CA MET A 104 -18.96 -1.71 8.97
C MET A 104 -20.16 -2.65 9.07
N ASN A 105 -20.04 -3.72 9.87
CA ASN A 105 -21.08 -4.74 10.02
C ASN A 105 -22.00 -4.48 11.22
N ASN A 106 -21.55 -3.68 12.18
CA ASN A 106 -22.25 -3.44 13.44
C ASN A 106 -22.13 -1.97 13.86
N MET A 107 -23.24 -1.37 14.29
CA MET A 107 -23.25 0.03 14.74
C MET A 107 -22.42 0.22 16.00
N ASP A 108 -22.44 -0.72 16.95
CA ASP A 108 -21.67 -0.57 18.20
C ASP A 108 -20.16 -0.57 17.93
N SER A 109 -19.69 -1.38 16.96
CA SER A 109 -18.29 -1.36 16.53
C SER A 109 -17.91 -0.01 15.93
N VAL A 110 -18.79 0.57 15.10
CA VAL A 110 -18.59 1.90 14.53
C VAL A 110 -18.57 2.98 15.62
N LEU A 111 -19.46 2.92 16.60
CA LEU A 111 -19.50 3.88 17.71
C LEU A 111 -18.24 3.77 18.58
N LYS A 112 -17.71 2.56 18.82
CA LYS A 112 -16.43 2.37 19.49
C LYS A 112 -15.27 2.99 18.73
N VAL A 113 -15.28 2.92 17.39
CA VAL A 113 -14.27 3.60 16.57
C VAL A 113 -14.42 5.13 16.68
N VAL A 114 -15.65 5.64 16.70
CA VAL A 114 -15.90 7.09 16.91
C VAL A 114 -15.38 7.54 18.27
N ASP A 115 -15.69 6.80 19.34
CA ASP A 115 -15.22 7.10 20.69
C ASP A 115 -13.69 6.99 20.81
N ALA A 116 -13.09 5.99 20.17
CA ALA A 116 -11.63 5.84 20.15
C ALA A 116 -10.92 7.04 19.50
N VAL A 117 -11.55 7.71 18.53
CA VAL A 117 -10.96 8.85 17.80
C VAL A 117 -11.36 10.21 18.39
N HIS A 118 -12.60 10.34 18.89
CA HIS A 118 -13.21 11.62 19.29
C HIS A 118 -13.72 11.68 20.72
N GLY A 119 -13.60 10.59 21.49
CA GLY A 119 -13.99 10.54 22.90
C GLY A 119 -13.14 11.47 23.76
N GLU A 120 -13.48 11.57 25.04
CA GLU A 120 -12.79 12.47 25.98
C GLU A 120 -11.29 12.11 26.15
N ALA A 121 -10.96 10.83 26.00
CA ALA A 121 -9.59 10.32 26.01
C ALA A 121 -9.33 9.50 24.73
N PRO A 122 -8.99 10.15 23.60
CA PRO A 122 -8.75 9.47 22.33
C PRO A 122 -7.63 8.43 22.46
N THR A 123 -7.93 7.21 22.03
CA THR A 123 -6.98 6.08 22.00
C THR A 123 -6.51 5.76 20.59
N CYS A 124 -7.12 6.35 19.57
CA CYS A 124 -6.79 6.19 18.16
C CYS A 124 -6.78 7.55 17.45
N HIS A 125 -6.09 7.62 16.31
CA HIS A 125 -5.94 8.86 15.55
C HIS A 125 -6.22 8.64 14.07
N TYR A 126 -6.53 9.73 13.37
CA TYR A 126 -6.46 9.72 11.91
C TYR A 126 -5.01 9.57 11.43
N GLY A 127 -4.85 8.87 10.32
CA GLY A 127 -3.60 8.84 9.58
C GLY A 127 -3.22 10.24 9.11
N ARG A 128 -2.00 10.67 9.44
CA ARG A 128 -1.40 11.92 8.97
C ARG A 128 -0.63 11.71 7.68
N GLU A 129 -0.01 10.54 7.54
CA GLU A 129 0.70 10.12 6.34
C GLU A 129 0.33 8.69 5.96
N ALA A 130 0.41 8.39 4.67
CA ALA A 130 0.43 7.04 4.14
C ALA A 130 1.89 6.63 3.91
N THR A 131 2.35 5.64 4.66
CA THR A 131 3.55 4.89 4.30
C THR A 131 3.20 4.00 3.11
N VAL A 132 3.82 4.25 1.96
CA VAL A 132 3.64 3.49 0.73
C VAL A 132 4.86 2.63 0.50
N LEU A 133 4.64 1.35 0.22
CA LEU A 133 5.67 0.40 -0.18
C LEU A 133 5.46 0.11 -1.66
N ALA A 134 6.48 0.30 -2.47
CA ALA A 134 6.44 0.06 -3.90
C ALA A 134 7.68 -0.71 -4.35
N VAL A 135 7.53 -1.52 -5.41
CA VAL A 135 8.63 -2.24 -6.01
C VAL A 135 8.88 -1.74 -7.42
N GLY A 136 10.14 -1.43 -7.74
CA GLY A 136 10.61 -1.01 -9.06
C GLY A 136 11.60 -2.01 -9.63
N ALA A 137 11.54 -2.25 -10.94
CA ALA A 137 12.44 -3.18 -11.63
C ALA A 137 13.65 -2.46 -12.22
N PHE A 138 14.86 -3.02 -12.07
CA PHE A 138 16.07 -2.54 -12.74
C PHE A 138 16.08 -3.00 -14.20
N ARG A 139 15.37 -2.26 -15.07
CA ARG A 139 15.24 -2.57 -16.50
C ARG A 139 14.93 -1.34 -17.34
N ASN A 140 15.08 -1.50 -18.64
CA ASN A 140 15.03 -0.44 -19.64
C ASN A 140 13.59 0.04 -19.93
N SER A 141 12.59 -0.77 -19.56
CA SER A 141 11.16 -0.54 -19.82
C SER A 141 10.33 -1.08 -18.68
N ASN A 142 9.16 -0.51 -18.41
CA ASN A 142 8.29 -0.96 -17.32
C ASN A 142 8.98 -0.92 -15.93
N TYR A 143 9.83 0.08 -15.69
CA TYR A 143 10.60 0.25 -14.45
C TYR A 143 9.88 1.13 -13.40
N HIS A 144 8.59 1.41 -13.61
CA HIS A 144 7.84 2.26 -12.71
C HIS A 144 7.62 1.58 -11.35
N GLY A 145 7.54 2.36 -10.28
CA GLY A 145 7.19 1.84 -8.97
C GLY A 145 5.77 1.32 -8.94
N VAL A 146 5.60 0.05 -8.57
CA VAL A 146 4.30 -0.59 -8.42
C VAL A 146 4.03 -0.77 -6.93
N PRO A 147 2.93 -0.20 -6.39
CA PRO A 147 2.65 -0.28 -4.97
C PRO A 147 2.31 -1.73 -4.58
N ILE A 148 2.92 -2.20 -3.50
CA ILE A 148 2.66 -3.50 -2.87
C ILE A 148 2.06 -3.37 -1.46
N GLY A 149 2.08 -2.17 -0.90
CA GLY A 149 1.48 -1.91 0.40
C GLY A 149 1.21 -0.42 0.60
N GLN A 150 0.16 -0.12 1.34
CA GLN A 150 -0.13 1.24 1.79
C GLN A 150 -0.78 1.17 3.16
N THR A 151 -0.19 1.87 4.13
CA THR A 151 -0.68 1.92 5.51
C THR A 151 -0.55 3.31 6.07
N GLN A 152 -1.44 3.67 6.99
CA GLN A 152 -1.51 5.02 7.55
C GLN A 152 -0.73 5.09 8.85
N THR A 153 -0.06 6.21 9.12
CA THR A 153 0.64 6.50 10.38
C THR A 153 0.19 7.83 10.94
N CYS A 154 0.09 7.95 12.26
CA CYS A 154 -0.04 9.24 12.94
C CYS A 154 1.32 9.86 13.31
N LYS A 155 2.42 9.33 12.76
CA LYS A 155 3.83 9.67 13.04
C LYS A 155 4.30 9.29 14.45
N SER A 156 3.59 8.41 15.15
CA SER A 156 4.03 7.90 16.46
C SER A 156 4.89 6.64 16.35
N GLU A 157 4.93 6.00 15.17
CA GLU A 157 5.78 4.83 14.90
C GLU A 157 7.25 5.07 15.26
N LYS A 158 7.92 4.00 15.70
CA LYS A 158 9.34 3.97 16.07
C LYS A 158 10.10 3.00 15.16
N GLY A 159 11.43 3.16 15.08
CA GLY A 159 12.28 2.36 14.21
C GLY A 159 12.05 0.85 14.30
N PRO A 160 11.89 0.23 15.50
CA PRO A 160 11.62 -1.21 15.61
C PRO A 160 10.29 -1.65 14.98
N ALA A 161 9.23 -0.84 15.09
CA ALA A 161 7.94 -1.13 14.47
C ALA A 161 8.02 -1.00 12.95
N PHE A 162 8.71 0.05 12.46
CA PHE A 162 9.00 0.18 11.03
C PHE A 162 9.88 -0.97 10.49
N ALA A 163 10.85 -1.43 11.28
CA ALA A 163 11.69 -2.58 10.95
C ALA A 163 10.86 -3.87 10.79
N ALA A 164 9.84 -4.07 11.63
CA ALA A 164 8.92 -5.20 11.49
C ALA A 164 8.14 -5.13 10.17
N LEU A 165 7.59 -3.96 9.83
CA LEU A 165 6.93 -3.73 8.54
C LEU A 165 7.86 -4.01 7.36
N LEU A 166 9.10 -3.52 7.42
CA LEU A 166 10.10 -3.72 6.38
C LEU A 166 10.46 -5.20 6.22
N ARG A 167 10.68 -5.93 7.32
CA ARG A 167 10.94 -7.39 7.28
C ARG A 167 9.78 -8.14 6.64
N THR A 168 8.55 -7.84 7.05
CA THR A 168 7.36 -8.45 6.44
C THR A 168 7.30 -8.18 4.94
N ALA A 169 7.58 -6.96 4.49
CA ALA A 169 7.58 -6.65 3.06
C ALA A 169 8.63 -7.44 2.26
N ILE A 170 9.85 -7.58 2.81
CA ILE A 170 10.93 -8.38 2.19
C ILE A 170 10.54 -9.86 2.16
N GLU A 171 10.11 -10.43 3.28
CA GLU A 171 9.70 -11.83 3.38
C GLU A 171 8.55 -12.15 2.42
N GLN A 172 7.55 -11.26 2.31
CA GLN A 172 6.45 -11.47 1.36
C GLN A 172 6.89 -11.33 -0.10
N TRP A 173 7.91 -10.52 -0.40
CA TRP A 173 8.51 -10.50 -1.74
C TRP A 173 9.23 -11.80 -2.07
N GLU A 174 10.07 -12.30 -1.17
CA GLU A 174 10.79 -13.58 -1.35
C GLU A 174 9.81 -14.73 -1.63
N VAL A 175 8.66 -14.75 -0.94
CA VAL A 175 7.65 -15.79 -1.11
C VAL A 175 6.82 -15.62 -2.39
N HIS A 176 6.37 -14.39 -2.70
CA HIS A 176 5.33 -14.18 -3.73
C HIS A 176 5.82 -13.47 -5.01
N GLY A 177 6.87 -12.65 -4.91
CA GLY A 177 7.38 -11.84 -6.01
C GLY A 177 8.60 -12.46 -6.68
N GLU A 178 9.59 -12.84 -5.89
CA GLU A 178 10.88 -13.33 -6.36
C GLU A 178 10.79 -14.54 -7.32
N PRO A 179 9.97 -15.58 -7.07
CA PRO A 179 9.90 -16.75 -7.95
C PRO A 179 9.53 -16.43 -9.41
N HIS A 180 8.87 -15.30 -9.63
CA HIS A 180 8.37 -14.90 -10.95
C HIS A 180 9.08 -13.67 -11.53
N ASN A 181 9.71 -12.85 -10.70
CA ASN A 181 10.24 -11.54 -11.10
C ASN A 181 11.73 -11.39 -10.83
N GLY A 182 12.31 -12.18 -9.92
CA GLY A 182 13.69 -12.05 -9.46
C GLY A 182 13.82 -11.30 -8.11
N PRO A 183 15.04 -11.27 -7.55
CA PRO A 183 15.28 -10.86 -6.17
C PRO A 183 15.24 -9.34 -5.97
N LEU A 184 15.09 -8.93 -4.70
CA LEU A 184 15.39 -7.56 -4.30
C LEU A 184 16.91 -7.36 -4.23
N PHE A 185 17.41 -6.30 -4.86
CA PHE A 185 18.81 -5.88 -4.79
C PHE A 185 19.04 -4.79 -3.75
N LEU A 186 18.07 -3.91 -3.53
CA LEU A 186 18.19 -2.85 -2.54
C LEU A 186 16.84 -2.39 -1.98
N VAL A 187 16.90 -1.77 -0.81
CA VAL A 187 15.79 -1.07 -0.17
C VAL A 187 16.13 0.42 -0.16
N SER A 188 15.19 1.27 -0.54
CA SER A 188 15.33 2.72 -0.59
C SER A 188 14.20 3.38 0.19
N THR A 189 14.55 4.27 1.10
CA THR A 189 13.62 5.09 1.88
C THR A 189 14.03 6.56 1.77
N ASP A 190 13.15 7.48 2.18
CA ASP A 190 13.55 8.85 2.42
C ASP A 190 14.48 8.97 3.66
N GLY A 191 14.87 10.21 3.99
CA GLY A 191 15.76 10.51 5.11
C GLY A 191 15.11 10.57 6.49
N ASP A 192 13.82 10.17 6.64
CA ASP A 192 13.12 10.20 7.93
C ASP A 192 13.88 9.37 8.97
N SER A 193 13.99 9.89 10.19
CA SER A 193 14.74 9.25 11.28
C SER A 193 14.21 7.85 11.61
N VAL A 194 12.90 7.63 11.54
CA VAL A 194 12.27 6.34 11.83
C VAL A 194 12.64 5.33 10.73
N PHE A 195 12.63 5.76 9.47
CA PHE A 195 12.99 4.89 8.36
C PHE A 195 14.47 4.49 8.41
N ARG A 196 15.35 5.46 8.70
CA ARG A 196 16.79 5.21 8.90
C ARG A 196 17.06 4.22 10.03
N GLU A 197 16.41 4.39 11.17
CA GLU A 197 16.56 3.50 12.32
C GLU A 197 16.07 2.08 11.97
N GLY A 198 14.92 1.94 11.31
CA GLY A 198 14.43 0.63 10.92
C GLY A 198 15.27 -0.04 9.83
N LEU A 199 15.80 0.70 8.85
CA LEU A 199 16.77 0.17 7.89
C LEU A 199 18.01 -0.37 8.60
N PHE A 200 18.53 0.34 9.60
CA PHE A 200 19.66 -0.13 10.40
C PHE A 200 19.36 -1.47 11.07
N HIS A 201 18.20 -1.61 11.72
CA HIS A 201 17.75 -2.84 12.37
C HIS A 201 17.51 -4.04 11.44
N VAL A 202 17.26 -3.80 10.15
CA VAL A 202 16.97 -4.88 9.19
C VAL A 202 18.19 -5.23 8.33
N LEU A 203 18.95 -4.23 7.88
CA LEU A 203 19.96 -4.39 6.83
C LEU A 203 21.39 -4.18 7.31
N MET A 204 21.61 -3.59 8.49
CA MET A 204 22.97 -3.19 8.94
C MET A 204 23.38 -3.76 10.30
N SER A 205 22.43 -4.11 11.17
CA SER A 205 22.76 -4.80 12.42
C SER A 205 23.06 -6.28 12.12
N GLN A 206 24.33 -6.69 12.20
CA GLN A 206 24.70 -8.10 12.08
C GLN A 206 23.93 -8.94 13.11
N ARG A 207 23.37 -10.08 12.67
CA ARG A 207 22.94 -11.13 13.59
C ARG A 207 24.22 -11.72 14.20
N HIS A 208 24.47 -11.46 15.49
CA HIS A 208 25.33 -12.34 16.26
C HIS A 208 24.61 -13.69 16.35
N SER A 209 24.95 -14.59 15.42
CA SER A 209 24.66 -16.03 15.50
C SER A 209 25.50 -16.66 16.59
#